data_AF-A0A0W0SWP0-F1
#
_entry.id   AF-A0A0W0SWP0-F1
#
_cell.length_a   1.000
_cell.length_b   1.000
_cell.length_c   1.000
_cell.angle_alpha   90.00
_cell.angle_beta   90.00
_cell.angle_gamma   90.00
#
_symmetry.space_group_name_H-M   'P 1'
#
loop_
_entity.id
_entity.type
_entity.pdbx_description
1 polymer ?
#
loop_
_entity_poly.entity_id
_entity_poly.type
_entity_poly.pdbx_seq_one_letter_code
_entity_poly.pdbx_strand_id
1 'polypeptide(L)'
;MQNKSFDIVCNILFLLPYAENAALVNKHQKIDDLYLIRAIVDFSIRALELFIDGNLQAFDPQIGENLCQIRAYKLFHLSKKWLSSAEAFAEFHHEIERFKRYKLQIEDVICEWENAIKQAVVYNKQLDGVEKISGFLSRHQLLFNLQQEFAFIIACNFLTHFNIRKDDVPIAMNLEHITREFHISKYRARRLTYRYQQLICRLGCLFIQNIAQELPAELGYTDILPKLCLISDEDRMVLPCYTVSQIIFYHSIQKKIPVLLLVQRIPQSSAFKSDLVYFLLVGKEGTNDYDLVNSSSQPLDYCMVIAGEIVYEQESIEHYIQRVLKESPLKIILANTAIHPQYSGKRLETFRNNPFLLISDSNQIAAQHRDNLMNLRRYALESGCSQENRTLFFLRHIYATKLKDEIKQLQLKYQGEAHDAYAMLNP
;
A
#
# COMPACT_ATOMS: atom_id res chain seq x y z
N MET A 1 12.93 -28.18 -4.22
CA MET A 1 12.15 -28.00 -5.48
C MET A 1 11.88 -26.52 -5.63
N GLN A 2 12.40 -25.90 -6.69
CA GLN A 2 12.20 -24.48 -6.97
C GLN A 2 10.72 -24.25 -7.32
N ASN A 3 9.99 -23.58 -6.44
CA ASN A 3 8.66 -23.06 -6.73
C ASN A 3 8.78 -22.07 -7.89
N LYS A 4 8.28 -22.43 -9.07
CA LYS A 4 7.98 -21.46 -10.13
C LYS A 4 6.82 -20.62 -9.61
N SER A 5 7.14 -19.47 -9.02
CA SER A 5 6.14 -18.52 -8.54
C SER A 5 5.36 -17.97 -9.74
N PHE A 6 4.20 -17.41 -9.45
CA PHE A 6 3.31 -16.74 -10.39
C PHE A 6 4.00 -15.54 -11.08
N ASP A 7 4.87 -15.80 -12.05
CA ASP A 7 5.45 -14.77 -12.90
C ASP A 7 4.37 -14.27 -13.85
N ILE A 8 3.51 -13.39 -13.33
CA ILE A 8 2.65 -12.56 -14.15
C ILE A 8 3.59 -11.68 -14.96
N VAL A 9 3.71 -11.98 -16.25
CA VAL A 9 4.41 -11.14 -17.22
C VAL A 9 3.69 -9.79 -17.23
N CYS A 10 4.34 -8.78 -16.64
CA CYS A 10 3.83 -7.43 -16.58
C CYS A 10 4.50 -6.61 -17.68
N ASN A 11 3.72 -5.80 -18.38
CA ASN A 11 4.22 -4.93 -19.46
C ASN A 11 3.46 -3.60 -19.42
N ILE A 12 3.78 -2.68 -20.32
CA ILE A 12 3.17 -1.34 -20.36
C ILE A 12 1.64 -1.35 -20.38
N LEU A 13 0.99 -2.41 -20.91
CA LEU A 13 -0.48 -2.52 -20.92
C LEU A 13 -1.07 -2.57 -19.51
N PHE A 14 -0.31 -2.98 -18.49
CA PHE A 14 -0.77 -2.94 -17.09
C PHE A 14 -1.05 -1.52 -16.62
N LEU A 15 -0.33 -0.55 -17.19
CA LEU A 15 -0.48 0.87 -16.88
C LEU A 15 -1.53 1.58 -17.74
N LEU A 16 -2.15 0.90 -18.71
CA LEU A 16 -3.15 1.50 -19.61
C LEU A 16 -4.59 1.17 -19.18
N PRO A 17 -5.60 2.01 -19.48
CA PRO A 17 -6.99 1.77 -19.08
C PRO A 17 -7.69 0.60 -19.81
N TYR A 18 -6.96 -0.20 -20.60
CA TYR A 18 -7.48 -1.16 -21.57
C TYR A 18 -7.22 -2.61 -21.20
N ALA A 19 -8.15 -3.51 -21.51
CA ALA A 19 -7.82 -4.93 -21.55
C ALA A 19 -6.78 -5.22 -22.65
N GLU A 20 -5.98 -6.27 -22.49
CA GLU A 20 -4.90 -6.62 -23.44
C GLU A 20 -5.40 -6.90 -24.86
N ASN A 21 -6.67 -7.26 -24.99
CA ASN A 21 -7.37 -7.55 -26.24
C ASN A 21 -8.22 -6.36 -26.75
N ALA A 22 -8.09 -5.17 -26.17
CA ALA A 22 -8.82 -3.99 -26.63
C ALA A 22 -8.52 -3.70 -28.11
N ALA A 23 -9.58 -3.46 -28.89
CA ALA A 23 -9.47 -3.16 -30.31
C ALA A 23 -9.23 -1.66 -30.54
N LEU A 24 -8.25 -1.35 -31.37
CA LEU A 24 -7.97 -0.03 -31.92
C LEU A 24 -8.57 0.03 -33.32
N VAL A 25 -9.56 0.89 -33.52
CA VAL A 25 -10.43 0.82 -34.71
C VAL A 25 -10.03 1.74 -35.84
N ASN A 26 -9.24 2.79 -35.58
CA ASN A 26 -8.84 3.75 -36.60
C ASN A 26 -7.51 4.45 -36.24
N LYS A 27 -6.98 5.21 -37.20
CA LYS A 27 -5.69 5.89 -37.06
C LYS A 27 -5.63 6.94 -35.95
N HIS A 28 -6.73 7.67 -35.72
CA HIS A 28 -6.82 8.69 -34.66
C HIS A 28 -6.78 8.05 -33.27
N GLN A 29 -7.50 6.95 -33.06
CA GLN A 29 -7.44 6.23 -31.78
C GLN A 29 -6.03 5.70 -31.49
N LYS A 30 -5.33 5.17 -32.52
CA LYS A 30 -3.98 4.64 -32.37
C LYS A 30 -2.98 5.72 -31.96
N ILE A 31 -3.02 6.89 -32.62
CA ILE A 31 -2.15 8.01 -32.25
C ILE A 31 -2.51 8.61 -30.88
N ASP A 32 -3.81 8.73 -30.56
CA ASP A 32 -4.25 9.16 -29.22
C ASP A 32 -3.73 8.22 -28.12
N ASP A 33 -3.72 6.91 -28.38
CA ASP A 33 -3.21 5.92 -27.43
C ASP A 33 -1.68 5.95 -27.33
N LEU A 34 -0.94 6.26 -28.41
CA LEU A 34 0.50 6.53 -28.32
C LEU A 34 0.79 7.75 -27.42
N TYR A 35 0.03 8.83 -27.59
CA TYR A 35 0.15 10.02 -26.73
C TYR A 35 -0.17 9.72 -25.26
N LEU A 36 -1.20 8.91 -24.99
CA LEU A 36 -1.50 8.44 -23.64
C LEU A 36 -0.37 7.58 -23.05
N ILE A 37 0.19 6.65 -23.83
CA ILE A 37 1.32 5.82 -23.40
C ILE A 37 2.51 6.71 -23.04
N ARG A 38 2.85 7.69 -23.88
CA ARG A 38 3.92 8.67 -23.61
C ARG A 38 3.68 9.41 -22.29
N ALA A 39 2.47 9.92 -22.06
CA ALA A 39 2.13 10.63 -20.83
C ALA A 39 2.24 9.74 -19.58
N ILE A 40 1.86 8.46 -19.69
CA ILE A 40 2.02 7.47 -18.62
C ILE A 40 3.49 7.14 -18.36
N VAL A 41 4.32 7.06 -19.40
CA VAL A 41 5.77 6.86 -19.26
C VAL A 41 6.41 8.08 -18.60
N ASP A 42 6.01 9.29 -18.99
CA ASP A 42 6.46 10.53 -18.33
C ASP A 42 6.10 10.57 -16.85
N PHE A 43 4.88 10.18 -16.51
CA PHE A 43 4.46 10.06 -15.11
C PHE A 43 5.26 8.97 -14.37
N SER A 44 5.47 7.82 -15.02
CA SER A 44 6.24 6.70 -14.47
C SER A 44 7.66 7.11 -14.10
N ILE A 45 8.35 7.86 -14.96
CA ILE A 45 9.70 8.37 -14.70
C ILE A 45 9.70 9.23 -13.43
N ARG A 46 8.79 10.21 -13.34
CA ARG A 46 8.67 11.07 -12.14
C ARG A 46 8.37 10.27 -10.87
N ALA A 47 7.47 9.29 -10.95
CA ALA A 47 7.12 8.44 -9.83
C ALA A 47 8.31 7.60 -9.34
N LEU A 48 9.11 7.07 -10.26
CA LEU A 48 10.31 6.28 -9.92
C LEU A 48 11.42 7.16 -9.34
N GLU A 49 11.63 8.36 -9.89
CA GLU A 49 12.59 9.34 -9.35
C GLU A 49 12.20 9.76 -7.91
N LEU A 50 10.93 10.06 -7.66
CA LEU A 50 10.42 10.34 -6.30
C LEU A 50 10.60 9.18 -5.32
N PHE A 51 10.53 7.94 -5.80
CA PHE A 51 10.73 6.76 -4.95
C PHE A 51 12.20 6.65 -4.52
N ILE A 52 13.14 6.92 -5.44
CA ILE A 52 14.57 6.93 -5.18
C ILE A 52 14.97 7.98 -4.15
N ASP A 53 14.31 9.15 -4.15
CA ASP A 53 14.50 10.17 -3.12
C ASP A 53 14.05 9.69 -1.72
N GLY A 54 13.35 8.56 -1.67
CA GLY A 54 12.89 7.90 -0.45
C GLY A 54 11.68 8.57 0.18
N ASN A 55 10.91 9.35 -0.59
CA ASN A 55 9.67 9.99 -0.13
C ASN A 55 8.49 8.99 -0.17
N LEU A 56 8.47 8.02 0.76
CA LEU A 56 7.46 6.95 0.77
C LEU A 56 6.02 7.46 1.00
N GLN A 57 5.85 8.61 1.64
CA GLN A 57 4.53 9.25 1.85
C GLN A 57 3.84 9.62 0.52
N ALA A 58 4.61 9.87 -0.55
CA ALA A 58 4.08 10.11 -1.90
C ALA A 58 3.52 8.85 -2.58
N PHE A 59 3.55 7.68 -1.90
CA PHE A 59 3.11 6.39 -2.42
C PHE A 59 2.05 5.73 -1.55
N ASP A 60 1.38 6.50 -0.69
CA ASP A 60 0.31 6.00 0.17
C ASP A 60 -1.09 6.47 -0.29
N PRO A 61 -1.67 5.79 -1.30
CA PRO A 61 -3.00 6.13 -1.80
C PRO A 61 -4.10 5.50 -0.95
N GLN A 62 -5.28 6.12 -0.89
CA GLN A 62 -6.46 5.43 -0.33
C GLN A 62 -7.14 4.58 -1.39
N ILE A 63 -7.10 3.26 -1.20
CA ILE A 63 -7.68 2.28 -2.13
C ILE A 63 -8.85 1.52 -1.47
N GLY A 64 -8.90 1.50 -0.13
CA GLY A 64 -9.89 0.80 0.69
C GLY A 64 -9.38 0.63 2.13
N GLU A 65 -10.29 0.34 3.06
CA GLU A 65 -10.05 0.33 4.52
C GLU A 65 -9.01 -0.71 4.99
N ASN A 66 -8.85 -1.82 4.26
CA ASN A 66 -8.01 -2.96 4.69
C ASN A 66 -6.69 -3.10 3.90
N LEU A 67 -6.30 -2.04 3.18
CA LEU A 67 -5.14 -2.09 2.27
C LEU A 67 -3.97 -1.23 2.73
N CYS A 68 -4.16 -0.34 3.71
CA CYS A 68 -3.09 0.55 4.17
C CYS A 68 -1.92 -0.22 4.76
N GLN A 69 -2.19 -1.23 5.61
CA GLN A 69 -1.16 -2.09 6.19
C GLN A 69 -0.38 -2.87 5.13
N ILE A 70 -1.05 -3.42 4.10
CA ILE A 70 -0.39 -4.16 3.01
C ILE A 70 0.54 -3.25 2.24
N ARG A 71 0.06 -2.06 1.86
CA ARG A 71 0.84 -1.09 1.09
C ARG A 71 2.02 -0.57 1.91
N ALA A 72 1.79 -0.15 3.15
CA ALA A 72 2.84 0.29 4.06
C ALA A 72 3.95 -0.75 4.14
N TYR A 73 3.58 -2.00 4.38
CA TYR A 73 4.56 -3.07 4.50
C TYR A 73 5.29 -3.35 3.19
N LYS A 74 4.57 -3.40 2.07
CA LYS A 74 5.19 -3.60 0.76
C LYS A 74 6.14 -2.46 0.37
N LEU A 75 5.76 -1.21 0.63
CA LEU A 75 6.62 -0.05 0.38
C LEU A 75 7.87 -0.08 1.25
N PHE A 76 7.75 -0.47 2.51
CA PHE A 76 8.91 -0.71 3.37
C PHE A 76 9.85 -1.76 2.75
N HIS A 77 9.32 -2.91 2.34
CA HIS A 77 10.13 -3.98 1.70
C HIS A 77 10.78 -3.52 0.39
N LEU A 78 10.06 -2.77 -0.44
CA LEU A 78 10.61 -2.19 -1.67
C LEU A 78 11.71 -1.16 -1.37
N SER A 79 11.54 -0.32 -0.35
CA SER A 79 12.58 0.64 0.06
C SER A 79 13.83 -0.07 0.55
N LYS A 80 13.68 -1.16 1.31
CA LYS A 80 14.81 -1.98 1.75
C LYS A 80 15.47 -2.74 0.60
N LYS A 81 14.71 -3.21 -0.38
CA LYS A 81 15.28 -3.86 -1.57
C LYS A 81 16.09 -2.89 -2.40
N TRP A 82 15.49 -1.74 -2.75
CA TRP A 82 16.02 -0.87 -3.80
C TRP A 82 16.90 0.27 -3.31
N LEU A 83 16.75 0.69 -2.05
CA LEU A 83 17.43 1.88 -1.51
C LEU A 83 18.49 1.55 -0.45
N SER A 84 18.70 0.27 -0.11
CA SER A 84 19.64 -0.12 0.97
C SER A 84 21.07 -0.35 0.52
N SER A 85 21.31 -0.67 -0.76
CA SER A 85 22.63 -0.97 -1.29
C SER A 85 22.91 -0.19 -2.57
N ALA A 86 24.19 0.14 -2.80
CA ALA A 86 24.61 0.87 -3.99
C ALA A 86 24.31 0.09 -5.29
N GLU A 87 24.37 -1.25 -5.25
CA GLU A 87 24.07 -2.11 -6.40
C GLU A 87 22.59 -2.07 -6.79
N ALA A 88 21.69 -2.29 -5.81
CA ALA A 88 20.25 -2.25 -6.07
C ALA A 88 19.80 -0.84 -6.48
N PHE A 89 20.41 0.19 -5.88
CA PHE A 89 20.16 1.58 -6.24
C PHE A 89 20.58 1.87 -7.70
N ALA A 90 21.73 1.37 -8.14
CA ALA A 90 22.18 1.48 -9.53
C ALA A 90 21.27 0.71 -10.50
N GLU A 91 20.78 -0.47 -10.13
CA GLU A 91 19.80 -1.23 -10.92
C GLU A 91 18.48 -0.45 -11.07
N PHE A 92 17.99 0.16 -9.99
CA PHE A 92 16.79 1.00 -10.04
C PHE A 92 16.99 2.22 -10.95
N HIS A 93 18.15 2.89 -10.88
CA HIS A 93 18.47 3.96 -11.82
C HIS A 93 18.53 3.47 -13.27
N HIS A 94 19.09 2.28 -13.52
CA HIS A 94 19.10 1.69 -14.85
C HIS A 94 17.67 1.48 -15.39
N GLU A 95 16.73 1.08 -14.53
CA GLU A 95 15.31 0.98 -14.88
C GLU A 95 14.75 2.34 -15.33
N ILE A 96 15.00 3.41 -14.57
CA ILE A 96 14.56 4.77 -14.93
C ILE A 96 15.11 5.16 -16.30
N GLU A 97 16.39 4.90 -16.56
CA GLU A 97 16.99 5.16 -17.86
C GLU A 97 16.39 4.28 -18.97
N ARG A 98 15.92 3.08 -18.66
CA ARG A 98 15.16 2.24 -19.60
C ARG A 98 13.82 2.87 -19.95
N PHE A 99 13.10 3.44 -18.99
CA PHE A 99 11.87 4.20 -19.24
C PHE A 99 12.13 5.46 -20.08
N LYS A 100 13.21 6.20 -19.81
CA LYS A 100 13.60 7.38 -20.61
C LYS A 100 13.91 7.02 -22.07
N ARG A 101 14.65 5.93 -22.30
CA ARG A 101 14.87 5.42 -23.68
C ARG A 101 13.57 4.99 -24.34
N TYR A 102 12.69 4.31 -23.61
CA TYR A 102 11.40 3.88 -24.12
C TYR A 102 10.49 5.07 -24.48
N LYS A 103 10.56 6.17 -23.72
CA LYS A 103 9.88 7.43 -24.08
C LYS A 103 10.31 7.94 -25.46
N LEU A 104 11.62 8.00 -25.72
CA LEU A 104 12.15 8.46 -27.01
C LEU A 104 11.66 7.56 -28.15
N GLN A 105 11.63 6.23 -27.96
CA GLN A 105 11.09 5.29 -28.94
C GLN A 105 9.60 5.56 -29.25
N ILE A 106 8.79 5.88 -28.24
CA ILE A 106 7.38 6.23 -28.46
C ILE A 106 7.27 7.54 -29.25
N GLU A 107 8.10 8.54 -28.94
CA GLU A 107 8.12 9.83 -29.63
C GLU A 107 8.49 9.67 -31.11
N ASP A 108 9.46 8.82 -31.43
CA ASP A 108 9.82 8.48 -32.81
C ASP A 108 8.63 7.86 -33.56
N VAL A 109 7.96 6.87 -32.96
CA VAL A 109 6.77 6.22 -33.55
C VAL A 109 5.62 7.21 -33.72
N ILE A 110 5.42 8.14 -32.78
CA ILE A 110 4.42 9.22 -32.91
C ILE A 110 4.73 10.08 -34.13
N CYS A 111 5.98 10.54 -34.29
CA CYS A 111 6.38 11.37 -35.44
C CYS A 111 6.16 10.64 -36.77
N GLU A 112 6.51 9.36 -36.86
CA GLU A 112 6.23 8.52 -38.03
C GLU A 112 4.73 8.44 -38.34
N TRP A 113 3.91 8.22 -37.32
CA TRP A 113 2.46 8.14 -37.45
C TRP A 113 1.83 9.45 -37.90
N GLU A 114 2.24 10.59 -37.34
CA GLU A 114 1.74 11.90 -37.76
C GLU A 114 2.02 12.16 -39.24
N ASN A 115 3.23 11.83 -39.70
CA ASN A 115 3.60 11.98 -41.10
C ASN A 115 2.78 11.05 -42.00
N ALA A 116 2.61 9.79 -41.61
CA ALA A 116 1.80 8.83 -42.35
C ALA A 116 0.32 9.25 -42.43
N ILE A 117 -0.25 9.77 -41.33
CA ILE A 117 -1.64 10.26 -41.30
C ILE A 117 -1.81 11.47 -42.22
N LYS A 118 -0.88 12.45 -42.17
CA LYS A 118 -0.91 13.64 -43.04
C LYS A 118 -0.88 13.29 -44.52
N GLN A 119 -0.13 12.25 -44.90
CA GLN A 119 -0.01 11.79 -46.28
C GLN A 119 -1.19 10.89 -46.72
N ALA A 120 -1.90 10.27 -45.77
CA ALA A 120 -3.02 9.38 -46.04
C ALA A 120 -4.33 10.15 -46.27
N VAL A 121 -4.52 10.62 -47.51
CA VAL A 121 -5.74 11.31 -47.97
C VAL A 121 -6.94 10.34 -48.12
N VAL A 122 -6.68 9.05 -48.26
CA VAL A 122 -7.69 7.98 -48.45
C VAL A 122 -7.51 6.90 -47.37
N TYR A 123 -8.50 6.03 -47.22
CA TYR A 123 -8.45 4.87 -46.33
C TYR A 123 -7.16 4.06 -46.54
N ASN A 124 -6.43 3.80 -45.46
CA ASN A 124 -5.24 2.97 -45.46
C ASN A 124 -5.44 1.80 -44.50
N LYS A 125 -5.52 0.57 -45.00
CA LYS A 125 -5.76 -0.63 -44.16
C LYS A 125 -4.76 -0.79 -43.00
N GLN A 126 -3.52 -0.33 -43.15
CA GLN A 126 -2.52 -0.42 -42.07
C GLN A 126 -2.75 0.62 -40.97
N LEU A 127 -3.27 1.79 -41.33
CA LEU A 127 -3.57 2.88 -40.39
C LEU A 127 -4.97 2.73 -39.78
N ASP A 128 -5.96 2.47 -40.62
CA ASP A 128 -7.40 2.46 -40.31
C ASP A 128 -7.96 1.05 -40.03
N GLY A 129 -7.18 -0.01 -40.23
CA GLY A 129 -7.61 -1.37 -39.93
C GLY A 129 -7.76 -1.61 -38.42
N VAL A 130 -8.76 -2.39 -38.04
CA VAL A 130 -8.96 -2.82 -36.65
C VAL A 130 -7.81 -3.77 -36.25
N GLU A 131 -7.11 -3.44 -35.18
CA GLU A 131 -6.06 -4.29 -34.60
C GLU A 131 -6.13 -4.28 -33.07
N LYS A 132 -5.66 -5.34 -32.42
CA LYS A 132 -5.56 -5.38 -30.95
C LYS A 132 -4.43 -4.46 -30.48
N ILE A 133 -4.59 -3.79 -29.35
CA ILE A 133 -3.55 -2.91 -28.78
C ILE A 133 -2.22 -3.65 -28.58
N SER A 134 -2.25 -4.89 -28.08
CA SER A 134 -1.06 -5.73 -27.93
C SER A 134 -0.36 -6.00 -29.27
N GLY A 135 -1.12 -6.27 -30.34
CA GLY A 135 -0.59 -6.44 -31.69
C GLY A 135 -0.01 -5.15 -32.26
N PHE A 136 -0.70 -4.02 -32.05
CA PHE A 136 -0.24 -2.70 -32.45
C PHE A 136 1.11 -2.35 -31.79
N LEU A 137 1.21 -2.49 -30.47
CA LEU A 137 2.46 -2.20 -29.76
C LEU A 137 3.57 -3.17 -30.16
N SER A 138 3.28 -4.46 -30.31
CA SER A 138 4.28 -5.45 -30.72
C SER A 138 4.86 -5.14 -32.11
N ARG A 139 4.02 -4.73 -33.06
CA ARG A 139 4.45 -4.34 -34.41
C ARG A 139 5.43 -3.17 -34.41
N HIS A 140 5.28 -2.25 -33.47
CA HIS A 140 6.14 -1.07 -33.30
C HIS A 140 7.24 -1.28 -32.24
N GLN A 141 7.42 -2.50 -31.74
CA GLN A 141 8.37 -2.82 -30.66
C GLN A 141 8.14 -2.00 -29.38
N LEU A 142 6.91 -1.55 -29.16
CA LEU A 142 6.50 -0.77 -27.99
C LEU A 142 5.93 -1.63 -26.85
N LEU A 143 6.06 -2.96 -26.92
CA LEU A 143 5.65 -3.83 -25.81
C LEU A 143 6.74 -3.87 -24.74
N PHE A 144 6.82 -2.80 -23.94
CA PHE A 144 7.81 -2.65 -22.88
C PHE A 144 7.55 -3.60 -21.71
N ASN A 145 8.51 -4.48 -21.42
CA ASN A 145 8.47 -5.36 -20.26
C ASN A 145 8.65 -4.56 -18.96
N LEU A 146 7.80 -4.83 -17.98
CA LEU A 146 7.70 -4.06 -16.75
C LEU A 146 7.72 -5.01 -15.55
N GLN A 147 8.63 -4.81 -14.60
CA GLN A 147 8.59 -5.60 -13.37
C GLN A 147 7.39 -5.18 -12.50
N GLN A 148 6.80 -6.14 -11.80
CA GLN A 148 5.61 -5.90 -10.96
C GLN A 148 5.84 -4.86 -9.86
N GLU A 149 7.08 -4.78 -9.35
CA GLU A 149 7.46 -3.83 -8.30
C GLU A 149 7.38 -2.38 -8.78
N PHE A 150 7.92 -2.09 -9.97
CA PHE A 150 7.80 -0.76 -10.58
C PHE A 150 6.36 -0.43 -10.92
N ALA A 151 5.59 -1.40 -11.45
CA ALA A 151 4.15 -1.20 -11.70
C ALA A 151 3.40 -0.84 -10.41
N PHE A 152 3.73 -1.48 -9.29
CA PHE A 152 3.17 -1.16 -7.98
C PHE A 152 3.53 0.24 -7.52
N ILE A 153 4.81 0.63 -7.60
CA ILE A 153 5.31 1.96 -7.23
C ILE A 153 4.60 3.06 -8.05
N ILE A 154 4.57 2.90 -9.37
CA ILE A 154 3.95 3.85 -10.31
C ILE A 154 2.45 4.01 -9.99
N ALA A 155 1.74 2.90 -9.82
CA ALA A 155 0.31 2.94 -9.54
C ALA A 155 0.03 3.60 -8.17
N CYS A 156 0.83 3.30 -7.14
CA CYS A 156 0.70 3.91 -5.83
C CYS A 156 0.91 5.42 -5.88
N ASN A 157 1.95 5.88 -6.59
CA ASN A 157 2.22 7.30 -6.76
C ASN A 157 1.09 8.00 -7.50
N PHE A 158 0.60 7.42 -8.61
CA PHE A 158 -0.51 7.97 -9.37
C PHE A 158 -1.75 8.18 -8.51
N LEU A 159 -2.17 7.15 -7.77
CA LEU A 159 -3.36 7.27 -6.93
C LEU A 159 -3.15 8.24 -5.76
N THR A 160 -1.92 8.44 -5.30
CA THR A 160 -1.60 9.42 -4.25
C THR A 160 -1.61 10.84 -4.81
N HIS A 161 -0.99 11.04 -5.98
CA HIS A 161 -0.86 12.33 -6.64
C HIS A 161 -2.22 12.92 -7.04
N PHE A 162 -3.15 12.07 -7.48
CA PHE A 162 -4.48 12.50 -7.90
C PHE A 162 -5.55 12.37 -6.82
N ASN A 163 -5.21 12.08 -5.56
CA ASN A 163 -6.21 12.06 -4.49
C ASN A 163 -6.56 13.48 -4.01
N ILE A 164 -7.81 13.64 -3.56
CA ILE A 164 -8.28 14.81 -2.83
C ILE A 164 -8.15 14.47 -1.36
N ARG A 165 -7.51 15.33 -0.57
CA ARG A 165 -7.34 15.14 0.87
C ARG A 165 -8.17 16.13 1.68
N LYS A 166 -8.67 15.67 2.82
CA LYS A 166 -9.24 16.49 3.88
C LYS A 166 -8.59 16.05 5.19
N ASP A 167 -8.00 16.99 5.93
CA ASP A 167 -7.27 16.72 7.17
C ASP A 167 -6.19 15.62 6.99
N ASP A 168 -5.42 15.72 5.90
CA ASP A 168 -4.42 14.75 5.43
C ASP A 168 -4.96 13.36 5.02
N VAL A 169 -6.25 13.09 5.21
CA VAL A 169 -6.91 11.85 4.83
C VAL A 169 -7.44 11.95 3.39
N PRO A 170 -7.08 11.01 2.50
CA PRO A 170 -7.67 10.99 1.15
C PRO A 170 -9.18 10.70 1.18
N ILE A 171 -9.99 11.45 0.43
CA ILE A 171 -11.46 11.28 0.42
C ILE A 171 -12.00 10.86 -0.94
N ALA A 172 -11.31 11.21 -2.03
CA ALA A 172 -11.76 10.94 -3.38
C ALA A 172 -10.60 11.03 -4.38
N MET A 173 -10.85 10.60 -5.62
CA MET A 173 -9.93 10.78 -6.74
C MET A 173 -10.33 11.99 -7.57
N ASN A 174 -9.36 12.86 -7.88
CA ASN A 174 -9.55 14.05 -8.70
C ASN A 174 -9.50 13.69 -10.19
N LEU A 175 -10.62 13.17 -10.71
CA LEU A 175 -10.73 12.75 -12.12
C LEU A 175 -10.53 13.91 -13.11
N GLU A 176 -10.85 15.14 -12.71
CA GLU A 176 -10.65 16.33 -13.53
C GLU A 176 -9.17 16.69 -13.66
N HIS A 177 -8.40 16.52 -12.58
CA HIS A 177 -6.95 16.66 -12.63
C HIS A 177 -6.33 15.64 -13.59
N ILE A 178 -6.71 14.36 -13.50
CA ILE A 178 -6.24 13.30 -14.40
C ILE A 178 -6.60 13.62 -15.87
N THR A 179 -7.85 14.05 -16.12
CA THR A 179 -8.33 14.40 -17.46
C THR A 179 -7.47 15.50 -18.08
N ARG A 180 -7.11 16.52 -17.30
CA ARG A 180 -6.29 17.65 -17.77
C ARG A 180 -4.83 17.25 -18.00
N GLU A 181 -4.23 16.52 -17.07
CA GLU A 181 -2.79 16.17 -17.16
C GLU A 181 -2.51 15.14 -18.26
N PHE A 182 -3.40 14.16 -18.45
CA PHE A 182 -3.24 13.12 -19.46
C PHE A 182 -3.95 13.41 -20.78
N HIS A 183 -4.69 14.52 -20.88
CA HIS A 183 -5.51 14.88 -22.05
C HIS A 183 -6.46 13.76 -22.50
N ILE A 184 -7.09 13.07 -21.53
CA ILE A 184 -8.02 11.97 -21.79
C ILE A 184 -9.43 12.29 -21.32
N SER A 185 -10.42 11.56 -21.82
CA SER A 185 -11.79 11.70 -21.33
C SER A 185 -11.94 11.28 -19.86
N LYS A 186 -12.93 11.86 -19.16
CA LYS A 186 -13.29 11.49 -17.79
C LYS A 186 -13.56 9.99 -17.63
N TYR A 187 -14.11 9.35 -18.66
CA TYR A 187 -14.31 7.89 -18.70
C TYR A 187 -12.99 7.12 -18.69
N ARG A 188 -12.00 7.51 -19.51
CA ARG A 188 -10.66 6.91 -19.52
C ARG A 188 -9.94 7.16 -18.20
N ALA A 189 -10.00 8.37 -17.64
CA ALA A 189 -9.43 8.72 -16.34
C ALA A 189 -9.98 7.85 -15.20
N ARG A 190 -11.30 7.64 -15.19
CA ARG A 190 -11.97 6.75 -14.23
C ARG A 190 -11.51 5.30 -14.40
N ARG A 191 -11.43 4.78 -15.64
CA ARG A 191 -10.93 3.42 -15.89
C ARG A 191 -9.48 3.23 -15.46
N LEU A 192 -8.63 4.21 -15.70
CA LEU A 192 -7.23 4.18 -15.28
C LEU A 192 -7.12 4.08 -13.75
N THR A 193 -7.90 4.91 -13.05
CA THR A 193 -8.01 4.90 -11.59
C THR A 193 -8.41 3.51 -11.07
N TYR A 194 -9.52 2.96 -11.58
CA TYR A 194 -9.99 1.63 -11.16
C TYR A 194 -8.96 0.54 -11.42
N ARG A 195 -8.31 0.57 -12.59
CA ARG A 195 -7.30 -0.42 -12.93
C ARG A 195 -6.09 -0.35 -11.99
N TYR A 196 -5.65 0.84 -11.61
CA TYR A 196 -4.53 1.01 -10.68
C TYR A 196 -4.89 0.53 -9.28
N GLN A 197 -6.12 0.79 -8.84
CA GLN A 197 -6.65 0.24 -7.58
C GLN A 197 -6.65 -1.30 -7.62
N GLN A 198 -7.19 -1.91 -8.69
CA GLN A 198 -7.18 -3.37 -8.88
C GLN A 198 -5.75 -3.95 -8.91
N LEU A 199 -4.82 -3.27 -9.61
CA LEU A 199 -3.44 -3.69 -9.73
C LEU A 199 -2.74 -3.72 -8.37
N ILE A 200 -2.84 -2.64 -7.60
CA ILE A 200 -2.24 -2.54 -6.26
C ILE A 200 -2.85 -3.57 -5.31
N CYS A 201 -4.17 -3.75 -5.34
CA CYS A 201 -4.87 -4.77 -4.57
C CYS A 201 -4.35 -6.17 -4.87
N ARG A 202 -4.27 -6.54 -6.15
CA ARG A 202 -3.76 -7.85 -6.60
C ARG A 202 -2.31 -8.06 -6.20
N LEU A 203 -1.43 -7.13 -6.55
CA LEU A 203 -0.01 -7.23 -6.24
C LEU A 203 0.27 -7.16 -4.74
N GLY A 204 -0.59 -6.53 -3.95
CA GLY A 204 -0.54 -6.51 -2.49
C GLY A 204 -0.95 -7.85 -1.88
N CYS A 205 -2.06 -8.43 -2.32
CA CYS A 205 -2.52 -9.73 -1.82
C CYS A 205 -1.53 -10.86 -2.15
N LEU A 206 -0.99 -10.88 -3.38
CA LEU A 206 0.07 -11.82 -3.76
C LEU A 206 1.33 -11.65 -2.90
N PHE A 207 1.69 -10.40 -2.59
CA PHE A 207 2.81 -10.12 -1.69
C PHE A 207 2.58 -10.70 -0.29
N ILE A 208 1.40 -10.51 0.32
CA ILE A 208 1.09 -11.10 1.64
C ILE A 208 1.09 -12.63 1.60
N GLN A 209 0.63 -13.23 0.50
CA GLN A 209 0.72 -14.68 0.30
C GLN A 209 2.16 -15.19 0.26
N ASN A 210 3.09 -14.43 -0.33
CA ASN A 210 4.50 -14.77 -0.30
C ASN A 210 5.10 -14.58 1.10
N ILE A 211 4.79 -13.47 1.78
CA ILE A 211 5.23 -13.24 3.17
C ILE A 211 4.74 -14.35 4.11
N ALA A 212 3.51 -14.84 3.92
CA ALA A 212 2.97 -15.93 4.71
C ALA A 212 3.76 -17.24 4.58
N GLN A 213 4.47 -17.46 3.46
CA GLN A 213 5.33 -18.64 3.27
C GLN A 213 6.65 -18.53 4.03
N GLU A 214 7.06 -17.34 4.45
CA GLU A 214 8.26 -17.12 5.28
C GLU A 214 7.99 -17.34 6.77
N LEU A 215 6.72 -17.45 7.17
CA LEU A 215 6.31 -17.69 8.55
C LEU A 215 6.29 -19.19 8.90
N PRO A 216 6.37 -19.54 10.20
CA PRO A 216 6.30 -20.93 10.66
C PRO A 216 5.05 -21.64 10.14
N ALA A 217 5.22 -22.86 9.62
CA ALA A 217 4.17 -23.63 8.98
C ALA A 217 3.02 -23.97 9.94
N GLU A 218 3.29 -24.04 11.25
CA GLU A 218 2.34 -24.33 12.32
C GLU A 218 1.25 -23.24 12.42
N LEU A 219 1.52 -22.03 11.94
CA LEU A 219 0.52 -20.95 11.87
C LEU A 219 -0.52 -21.20 10.76
N GLY A 220 -0.20 -22.07 9.79
CA GLY A 220 -1.11 -22.54 8.75
C GLY A 220 -1.57 -21.49 7.73
N TYR A 221 -0.92 -20.32 7.69
CA TYR A 221 -1.31 -19.23 6.78
C TYR A 221 -1.25 -19.62 5.31
N THR A 222 -0.29 -20.45 4.92
CA THR A 222 -0.16 -20.95 3.54
C THR A 222 -1.41 -21.69 3.05
N ASP A 223 -2.12 -22.36 3.94
CA ASP A 223 -3.28 -23.19 3.61
C ASP A 223 -4.60 -22.41 3.66
N ILE A 224 -4.70 -21.46 4.59
CA ILE A 224 -5.94 -20.68 4.79
C ILE A 224 -6.00 -19.45 3.88
N LEU A 225 -4.88 -18.76 3.68
CA LEU A 225 -4.89 -17.44 3.03
C LEU A 225 -5.36 -17.47 1.57
N PRO A 226 -5.04 -18.49 0.75
CA PRO A 226 -5.60 -18.60 -0.59
C PRO A 226 -7.14 -18.71 -0.60
N LYS A 227 -7.73 -19.32 0.43
CA LYS A 227 -9.20 -19.47 0.58
C LYS A 227 -9.87 -18.19 1.09
N LEU A 228 -9.10 -17.35 1.78
CA LEU A 228 -9.53 -16.03 2.27
C LEU A 228 -9.24 -14.91 1.25
N CYS A 229 -8.56 -15.21 0.14
CA CYS A 229 -8.31 -14.21 -0.89
C CYS A 229 -9.52 -14.11 -1.82
N LEU A 230 -10.30 -13.05 -1.70
CA LEU A 230 -11.57 -12.88 -2.40
C LEU A 230 -11.53 -11.69 -3.35
N ILE A 231 -12.55 -11.59 -4.19
CA ILE A 231 -12.79 -10.42 -5.05
C ILE A 231 -13.94 -9.61 -4.46
N SER A 232 -13.68 -8.36 -4.09
CA SER A 232 -14.66 -7.41 -3.56
C SER A 232 -15.42 -6.68 -4.67
N ASP A 233 -16.16 -5.64 -4.30
CA ASP A 233 -16.71 -4.67 -5.22
C ASP A 233 -15.59 -4.04 -6.09
N GLU A 234 -15.96 -3.69 -7.34
CA GLU A 234 -15.04 -3.14 -8.35
C GLU A 234 -13.89 -4.10 -8.75
N ASP A 235 -14.11 -5.41 -8.58
CA ASP A 235 -13.19 -6.50 -8.95
C ASP A 235 -11.79 -6.39 -8.33
N ARG A 236 -11.71 -5.84 -7.12
CA ARG A 236 -10.46 -5.74 -6.35
C ARG A 236 -10.22 -7.03 -5.58
N MET A 237 -8.99 -7.54 -5.63
CA MET A 237 -8.55 -8.64 -4.78
C MET A 237 -8.32 -8.16 -3.34
N VAL A 238 -8.89 -8.84 -2.36
CA VAL A 238 -8.84 -8.45 -0.95
C VAL A 238 -8.58 -9.63 -0.02
N LEU A 239 -8.05 -9.33 1.15
CA LEU A 239 -7.79 -10.25 2.26
C LEU A 239 -8.36 -9.68 3.56
N PRO A 240 -8.66 -10.52 4.57
CA PRO A 240 -9.15 -10.06 5.87
C PRO A 240 -8.18 -9.14 6.61
N CYS A 241 -8.67 -8.01 7.11
CA CYS A 241 -7.85 -7.00 7.80
C CYS A 241 -7.01 -7.58 8.94
N TYR A 242 -7.64 -8.37 9.83
CA TYR A 242 -6.99 -8.97 10.98
C TYR A 242 -5.93 -10.01 10.58
N THR A 243 -6.29 -10.97 9.71
CA THR A 243 -5.37 -12.04 9.28
C THR A 243 -4.13 -11.48 8.58
N VAL A 244 -4.32 -10.48 7.72
CA VAL A 244 -3.21 -9.75 7.09
C VAL A 244 -2.32 -9.08 8.14
N SER A 245 -2.93 -8.43 9.13
CA SER A 245 -2.18 -7.74 10.18
C SER A 245 -1.37 -8.71 11.03
N GLN A 246 -1.92 -9.90 11.37
CA GLN A 246 -1.14 -10.95 12.03
C GLN A 246 0.08 -11.36 11.20
N ILE A 247 -0.09 -11.63 9.91
CA ILE A 247 1.01 -12.04 9.02
C ILE A 247 2.09 -10.94 8.98
N ILE A 248 1.67 -9.69 8.75
CA ILE A 248 2.60 -8.55 8.68
C ILE A 248 3.37 -8.40 9.99
N PHE A 249 2.68 -8.40 11.13
CA PHE A 249 3.31 -8.09 12.41
C PHE A 249 4.13 -9.23 13.00
N TYR A 250 3.74 -10.50 12.77
CA TYR A 250 4.61 -11.62 13.10
C TYR A 250 5.86 -11.63 12.23
N HIS A 251 5.73 -11.32 10.93
CA HIS A 251 6.87 -11.26 10.05
C HIS A 251 7.79 -10.06 10.38
N SER A 252 7.26 -8.90 10.74
CA SER A 252 8.08 -7.77 11.19
C SER A 252 8.83 -8.06 12.49
N ILE A 253 8.24 -8.80 13.43
CA ILE A 253 8.94 -9.24 14.64
C ILE A 253 10.13 -10.15 14.25
N GLN A 254 9.90 -11.19 13.45
CA GLN A 254 10.94 -12.14 13.04
C GLN A 254 12.08 -11.48 12.25
N LYS A 255 11.75 -10.52 11.37
CA LYS A 255 12.73 -9.80 10.56
C LYS A 255 13.31 -8.56 11.25
N LYS A 256 12.96 -8.32 12.52
CA LYS A 256 13.35 -7.12 13.28
C LYS A 256 13.07 -5.82 12.52
N ILE A 257 11.94 -5.76 11.82
CA ILE A 257 11.49 -4.56 11.09
C ILE A 257 10.96 -3.55 12.10
N PRO A 258 11.43 -2.29 12.06
CA PRO A 258 11.02 -1.29 13.05
C PRO A 258 9.60 -0.78 12.79
N VAL A 259 8.87 -0.65 13.89
CA VAL A 259 7.52 -0.10 13.94
C VAL A 259 7.53 1.11 14.86
N LEU A 260 7.10 2.27 14.35
CA LEU A 260 6.87 3.48 15.11
C LEU A 260 5.38 3.58 15.44
N LEU A 261 5.00 3.31 16.69
CA LEU A 261 3.63 3.51 17.17
C LEU A 261 3.48 4.95 17.63
N LEU A 262 2.58 5.71 17.01
CA LEU A 262 2.28 7.10 17.32
C LEU A 262 0.92 7.21 17.97
N VAL A 263 0.86 7.84 19.14
CA VAL A 263 -0.38 8.04 19.89
C VAL A 263 -0.57 9.52 20.15
N GLN A 264 -1.57 10.11 19.51
CA GLN A 264 -2.06 11.44 19.88
C GLN A 264 -3.01 11.32 21.08
N ARG A 265 -2.68 11.98 22.19
CA ARG A 265 -3.50 11.96 23.41
C ARG A 265 -4.38 13.18 23.42
N ILE A 266 -5.70 12.96 23.28
CA ILE A 266 -6.70 14.02 23.21
C ILE A 266 -7.41 14.09 24.58
N PRO A 267 -7.27 15.19 25.33
CA PRO A 267 -7.94 15.31 26.61
C PRO A 267 -9.45 15.50 26.41
N GLN A 268 -10.27 14.90 27.28
CA GLN A 268 -11.72 15.14 27.30
C GLN A 268 -12.05 16.57 27.71
N SER A 269 -11.23 17.15 28.59
CA SER A 269 -11.36 18.53 29.03
C SER A 269 -10.55 19.45 28.12
N SER A 270 -11.18 20.52 27.62
CA SER A 270 -10.53 21.58 26.86
C SER A 270 -9.49 22.39 27.66
N ALA A 271 -9.40 22.15 28.97
CA ALA A 271 -8.40 22.78 29.84
C ALA A 271 -6.97 22.28 29.59
N PHE A 272 -6.79 21.11 28.97
CA PHE A 272 -5.48 20.53 28.68
C PHE A 272 -5.20 20.58 27.17
N LYS A 273 -3.92 20.71 26.81
CA LYS A 273 -3.48 20.59 25.42
C LYS A 273 -3.31 19.11 25.06
N SER A 274 -3.54 18.78 23.79
CA SER A 274 -3.16 17.47 23.27
C SER A 274 -1.65 17.32 23.23
N ASP A 275 -1.18 16.13 23.57
CA ASP A 275 0.23 15.73 23.46
C ASP A 275 0.37 14.48 22.56
N LEU A 276 1.61 14.11 22.27
CA LEU A 276 1.95 12.96 21.44
C LEU A 276 2.96 12.08 22.16
N VAL A 277 2.70 10.77 22.17
CA VAL A 277 3.67 9.76 22.62
C VAL A 277 4.04 8.88 21.43
N TYR A 278 5.33 8.62 21.25
CA TYR A 278 5.81 7.68 20.25
C TYR A 278 6.65 6.56 20.86
N PHE A 279 6.46 5.35 20.33
CA PHE A 279 7.16 4.14 20.73
C PHE A 279 7.91 3.59 19.52
N LEU A 280 9.23 3.48 19.60
CA LEU A 280 10.00 2.73 18.62
C LEU A 280 10.06 1.26 19.06
N LEU A 281 9.45 0.40 18.27
CA LEU A 281 9.25 -1.02 18.55
C LEU A 281 10.06 -1.87 17.57
N VAL A 282 10.79 -2.86 18.08
CA VAL A 282 11.54 -3.84 17.28
C VAL A 282 11.28 -5.24 17.84
N GLY A 283 11.26 -6.25 16.98
CA GLY A 283 10.97 -7.63 17.39
C GLY A 283 11.90 -8.13 18.49
N LYS A 284 11.30 -8.65 19.56
CA LYS A 284 12.00 -9.22 20.72
C LYS A 284 12.54 -10.61 20.40
N GLU A 285 13.78 -10.87 20.80
CA GLU A 285 14.43 -12.14 20.53
C GLU A 285 13.78 -13.29 21.31
N GLY A 286 13.43 -14.37 20.61
CA GLY A 286 12.83 -15.57 21.21
C GLY A 286 11.35 -15.44 21.60
N THR A 287 10.66 -14.33 21.27
CA THR A 287 9.23 -14.15 21.55
C THR A 287 8.46 -13.59 20.35
N ASN A 288 7.14 -13.76 20.32
CA ASN A 288 6.26 -13.14 19.34
C ASN A 288 5.73 -11.78 19.83
N ASP A 289 6.63 -10.90 20.27
CA ASP A 289 6.27 -9.55 20.70
C ASP A 289 7.38 -8.54 20.37
N TYR A 290 7.12 -7.26 20.61
CA TYR A 290 8.06 -6.17 20.43
C TYR A 290 8.73 -5.77 21.75
N ASP A 291 9.99 -5.35 21.65
CA ASP A 291 10.67 -4.57 22.68
C ASP A 291 10.60 -3.07 22.33
N LEU A 292 10.49 -2.23 23.36
CA LEU A 292 10.67 -0.79 23.27
C LEU A 292 12.18 -0.49 23.20
N VAL A 293 12.62 0.22 22.16
CA VAL A 293 14.03 0.53 21.94
C VAL A 293 14.27 2.04 21.87
N ASN A 294 15.50 2.45 22.16
CA ASN A 294 15.90 3.85 22.13
C ASN A 294 15.96 4.37 20.68
N SER A 295 15.13 5.35 20.36
CA SER A 295 15.01 5.97 19.03
C SER A 295 16.31 6.64 18.54
N SER A 296 17.13 7.16 19.45
CA SER A 296 18.38 7.86 19.13
C SER A 296 19.55 6.92 18.82
N SER A 297 19.47 5.66 19.24
CA SER A 297 20.57 4.68 19.14
C SER A 297 20.57 3.84 17.86
N GLN A 298 19.49 3.89 17.08
CA GLN A 298 19.25 2.93 16.02
C GLN A 298 19.60 3.48 14.62
N PRO A 299 20.45 2.80 13.83
CA PRO A 299 20.76 3.19 12.45
C PRO A 299 19.67 2.71 11.48
N LEU A 300 18.41 3.01 11.80
CA LEU A 300 17.27 2.56 11.00
C LEU A 300 16.82 3.65 10.02
N ASP A 301 16.82 3.32 8.73
CA ASP A 301 16.47 4.27 7.68
C ASP A 301 14.96 4.45 7.53
N TYR A 302 14.24 3.32 7.43
CA TYR A 302 12.81 3.27 7.16
C TYR A 302 12.09 2.50 8.26
N CYS A 303 10.81 2.81 8.48
CA CYS A 303 9.95 2.11 9.42
C CYS A 303 8.52 2.02 8.90
N MET A 304 7.75 1.09 9.48
CA MET A 304 6.30 1.19 9.47
C MET A 304 5.85 2.16 10.55
N VAL A 305 4.86 2.98 10.27
CA VAL A 305 4.21 3.85 11.25
C VAL A 305 2.79 3.37 11.48
N ILE A 306 2.41 3.28 12.74
CA ILE A 306 1.05 2.97 13.17
C ILE A 306 0.57 4.18 13.95
N ALA A 307 -0.26 5.00 13.32
CA ALA A 307 -0.76 6.23 13.90
C ALA A 307 -2.17 6.02 14.46
N GLY A 308 -2.38 6.49 15.67
CA GLY A 308 -3.67 6.45 16.33
C GLY A 308 -3.83 7.56 17.34
N GLU A 309 -4.98 7.54 18.00
CA GLU A 309 -5.35 8.52 19.01
C GLU A 309 -5.97 7.84 20.23
N ILE A 310 -5.97 8.55 21.35
CA ILE A 310 -6.78 8.22 22.52
C ILE A 310 -7.57 9.43 22.98
N VAL A 311 -8.67 9.15 23.68
CA VAL A 311 -9.40 10.14 24.47
C VAL A 311 -9.19 9.80 25.95
N TYR A 312 -8.65 10.74 26.74
CA TYR A 312 -8.30 10.51 28.14
C TYR A 312 -8.84 11.63 29.06
N GLU A 313 -9.10 11.31 30.33
CA GLU A 313 -9.51 12.28 31.35
C GLU A 313 -8.30 12.87 32.07
N GLN A 314 -7.70 12.10 32.99
CA GLN A 314 -6.51 12.45 33.73
C GLN A 314 -5.61 11.23 33.83
N GLU A 315 -4.55 11.21 33.03
CA GLU A 315 -3.53 10.15 33.04
C GLU A 315 -2.18 10.80 32.77
N SER A 316 -1.15 10.45 33.54
CA SER A 316 0.22 10.89 33.25
C SER A 316 0.77 10.16 32.02
N ILE A 317 1.71 10.78 31.32
CA ILE A 317 2.36 10.17 30.14
C ILE A 317 3.02 8.85 30.51
N GLU A 318 3.74 8.83 31.63
CA GLU A 318 4.43 7.63 32.13
C GLU A 318 3.45 6.49 32.43
N HIS A 319 2.33 6.79 33.09
CA HIS A 319 1.31 5.78 33.38
C HIS A 319 0.71 5.20 32.10
N TYR A 320 0.43 6.07 31.11
CA TYR A 320 -0.05 5.65 29.80
C TYR A 320 0.95 4.71 29.10
N ILE A 321 2.24 5.09 29.06
CA ILE A 321 3.30 4.28 28.47
C ILE A 321 3.35 2.89 29.13
N GLN A 322 3.36 2.84 30.47
CA GLN A 322 3.38 1.58 31.22
C GLN A 322 2.16 0.71 30.90
N ARG A 323 0.97 1.31 30.76
CA ARG A 323 -0.27 0.61 30.40
C ARG A 323 -0.21 0.00 29.01
N VAL A 324 0.28 0.75 28.01
CA VAL A 324 0.48 0.26 26.63
C VAL A 324 1.44 -0.93 26.60
N LEU A 325 2.58 -0.83 27.30
CA LEU A 325 3.58 -1.91 27.33
C LEU A 325 3.07 -3.14 28.08
N LYS A 326 2.32 -2.95 29.17
CA LYS A 326 1.71 -4.05 29.94
C LYS A 326 0.73 -4.87 29.11
N GLU A 327 -0.06 -4.21 28.27
CA GLU A 327 -1.04 -4.88 27.41
C GLU A 327 -0.45 -5.53 26.16
N SER A 328 0.85 -5.29 25.86
CA SER A 328 1.53 -5.61 24.59
C SER A 328 1.10 -4.73 23.42
N PRO A 329 2.04 -3.97 22.81
CA PRO A 329 1.77 -3.22 21.58
C PRO A 329 1.22 -4.09 20.46
N LEU A 330 1.71 -5.33 20.30
CA LEU A 330 1.21 -6.24 19.27
C LEU A 330 -0.27 -6.56 19.49
N LYS A 331 -0.66 -6.89 20.73
CA LYS A 331 -2.05 -7.19 21.06
C LYS A 331 -2.97 -5.99 20.80
N ILE A 332 -2.53 -4.78 21.17
CA ILE A 332 -3.26 -3.53 20.93
C ILE A 332 -3.50 -3.30 19.43
N ILE A 333 -2.44 -3.45 18.61
CA ILE A 333 -2.51 -3.30 17.15
C ILE A 333 -3.47 -4.33 16.55
N LEU A 334 -3.31 -5.60 16.92
CA LEU A 334 -4.15 -6.67 16.41
C LEU A 334 -5.62 -6.52 16.82
N ALA A 335 -5.89 -6.06 18.05
CA ALA A 335 -7.24 -5.78 18.53
C ALA A 335 -7.95 -4.72 17.69
N ASN A 336 -7.26 -3.62 17.35
CA ASN A 336 -7.80 -2.61 16.45
C ASN A 336 -8.17 -3.21 15.09
N THR A 337 -7.28 -3.99 14.48
CA THR A 337 -7.55 -4.62 13.17
C THR A 337 -8.63 -5.71 13.22
N ALA A 338 -8.84 -6.33 14.39
CA ALA A 338 -9.88 -7.32 14.62
C ALA A 338 -11.28 -6.70 14.68
N ILE A 339 -11.43 -5.52 15.32
CA ILE A 339 -12.74 -4.88 15.47
C ILE A 339 -13.28 -4.29 14.16
N HIS A 340 -12.39 -3.91 13.23
CA HIS A 340 -12.76 -3.43 11.91
C HIS A 340 -13.50 -4.50 11.06
N PRO A 341 -14.28 -4.07 10.05
CA PRO A 341 -14.78 -4.95 8.99
C PRO A 341 -13.64 -5.74 8.34
N GLN A 342 -13.74 -7.07 8.34
CA GLN A 342 -12.74 -7.96 7.74
C GLN A 342 -12.80 -7.91 6.22
N TYR A 343 -14.00 -7.72 5.66
CA TYR A 343 -14.21 -7.31 4.27
C TYR A 343 -15.18 -6.13 4.21
N SER A 344 -14.96 -5.23 3.28
CA SER A 344 -15.86 -4.09 3.00
C SER A 344 -16.65 -4.34 1.71
N GLY A 345 -17.72 -3.56 1.52
CA GLY A 345 -18.56 -3.62 0.32
C GLY A 345 -19.75 -4.57 0.43
N LYS A 346 -20.57 -4.58 -0.63
CA LYS A 346 -21.81 -5.38 -0.72
C LYS A 346 -21.53 -6.82 -1.09
N ARG A 347 -20.62 -7.07 -2.05
CA ARG A 347 -20.32 -8.42 -2.56
C ARG A 347 -19.85 -9.39 -1.48
N LEU A 348 -19.19 -8.90 -0.43
CA LEU A 348 -18.60 -9.71 0.64
C LEU A 348 -19.25 -9.46 2.02
N GLU A 349 -20.46 -8.89 2.04
CA GLU A 349 -21.14 -8.51 3.27
C GLU A 349 -21.34 -9.69 4.25
N THR A 350 -21.66 -10.89 3.73
CA THR A 350 -21.81 -12.11 4.53
C THR A 350 -20.55 -12.48 5.32
N PHE A 351 -19.38 -12.12 4.80
CA PHE A 351 -18.08 -12.44 5.41
C PHE A 351 -17.48 -11.26 6.19
N ARG A 352 -18.18 -10.11 6.22
CA ARG A 352 -17.70 -8.84 6.80
C ARG A 352 -17.13 -9.01 8.20
N ASN A 353 -17.79 -9.80 9.04
CA ASN A 353 -17.40 -9.94 10.45
C ASN A 353 -16.68 -11.25 10.76
N ASN A 354 -16.83 -12.27 9.91
CA ASN A 354 -16.23 -13.57 10.11
C ASN A 354 -15.79 -14.13 8.75
N PRO A 355 -14.52 -13.92 8.36
CA PRO A 355 -14.01 -14.36 7.06
C PRO A 355 -13.85 -15.88 6.99
N PHE A 356 -13.83 -16.58 8.13
CA PHE A 356 -13.59 -18.02 8.22
C PHE A 356 -14.84 -18.87 7.92
N LEU A 357 -16.02 -18.26 7.73
CA LEU A 357 -17.23 -18.98 7.30
C LEU A 357 -17.08 -19.72 5.96
N LEU A 358 -16.08 -19.34 5.16
CA LEU A 358 -15.75 -19.97 3.87
C LEU A 358 -14.99 -21.29 4.01
N ILE A 359 -14.45 -21.57 5.19
CA ILE A 359 -13.62 -22.75 5.44
C ILE A 359 -14.45 -23.70 6.31
N SER A 360 -14.43 -24.99 5.97
CA SER A 360 -15.14 -26.02 6.75
C SER A 360 -14.77 -25.95 8.23
N ASP A 361 -15.76 -26.06 9.11
CA ASP A 361 -15.57 -26.12 10.57
C ASP A 361 -14.67 -27.27 11.03
N SER A 362 -14.46 -28.29 10.18
CA SER A 362 -13.51 -29.38 10.43
C SER A 362 -12.04 -28.93 10.39
N ASN A 363 -11.74 -27.75 9.85
CA ASN A 363 -10.39 -27.21 9.78
C ASN A 363 -10.01 -26.54 11.13
N GLN A 364 -9.24 -27.27 11.94
CA GLN A 364 -8.83 -26.82 13.28
C GLN A 364 -8.05 -25.50 13.26
N ILE A 365 -7.18 -25.29 12.27
CA ILE A 365 -6.38 -24.06 12.13
C ILE A 365 -7.31 -22.87 11.86
N ALA A 366 -8.25 -22.99 10.94
CA ALA A 366 -9.23 -21.94 10.67
C ALA A 366 -10.12 -21.65 11.88
N ALA A 367 -10.52 -22.68 12.64
CA ALA A 367 -11.25 -22.51 13.89
C ALA A 367 -10.44 -21.73 14.93
N GLN A 368 -9.15 -22.05 15.11
CA GLN A 368 -8.27 -21.30 16.01
C GLN A 368 -8.14 -19.82 15.62
N HIS A 369 -7.93 -19.52 14.34
CA HIS A 369 -7.85 -18.13 13.87
C HIS A 369 -9.18 -17.38 14.03
N ARG A 370 -10.32 -18.07 13.83
CA ARG A 370 -11.66 -17.51 14.08
C ARG A 370 -11.84 -17.17 15.57
N ASP A 371 -11.48 -18.08 16.46
CA ASP A 371 -11.65 -17.89 17.90
C ASP A 371 -10.75 -16.74 18.39
N ASN A 372 -9.51 -16.66 17.89
CA ASN A 372 -8.60 -15.55 18.17
C ASN A 372 -9.15 -14.21 17.68
N LEU A 373 -9.73 -14.16 16.47
CA LEU A 373 -10.40 -12.96 15.95
C LEU A 373 -11.52 -12.52 16.90
N MET A 374 -12.41 -13.41 17.31
CA MET A 374 -13.53 -13.07 18.18
C MET A 374 -13.08 -12.62 19.57
N ASN A 375 -12.03 -13.24 20.12
CA ASN A 375 -11.43 -12.84 21.38
C ASN A 375 -10.84 -11.43 21.32
N LEU A 376 -10.10 -11.10 20.26
CA LEU A 376 -9.53 -9.77 20.08
C LEU A 376 -10.58 -8.70 19.80
N ARG A 377 -11.68 -9.03 19.11
CA ARG A 377 -12.83 -8.11 18.95
C ARG A 377 -13.43 -7.73 20.29
N ARG A 378 -13.65 -8.71 21.17
CA ARG A 378 -14.17 -8.47 22.52
C ARG A 378 -13.20 -7.63 23.34
N TYR A 379 -11.92 -8.00 23.34
CA TYR A 379 -10.87 -7.22 23.98
C TYR A 379 -10.83 -5.77 23.46
N ALA A 380 -11.01 -5.55 22.15
CA ALA A 380 -10.97 -4.22 21.58
C ALA A 380 -12.05 -3.29 22.14
N LEU A 381 -13.26 -3.81 22.31
CA LEU A 381 -14.39 -3.07 22.90
C LEU A 381 -14.19 -2.81 24.39
N GLU A 382 -13.70 -3.82 25.13
CA GLU A 382 -13.53 -3.76 26.58
C GLU A 382 -12.35 -2.87 26.99
N SER A 383 -11.21 -3.01 26.31
CA SER A 383 -9.93 -2.42 26.72
C SER A 383 -9.59 -1.09 26.05
N GLY A 384 -10.45 -0.57 25.16
CA GLY A 384 -10.24 0.77 24.60
C GLY A 384 -9.50 0.81 23.27
N CYS A 385 -9.70 -0.21 22.43
CA CYS A 385 -9.12 -0.33 21.08
C CYS A 385 -10.19 -0.27 19.98
N SER A 386 -11.26 0.50 20.16
CA SER A 386 -12.33 0.66 19.18
C SER A 386 -12.76 2.12 19.03
N GLN A 387 -13.58 2.44 18.02
CA GLN A 387 -14.07 3.81 17.83
C GLN A 387 -15.00 4.25 18.98
N GLU A 388 -15.78 3.30 19.50
CA GLU A 388 -16.71 3.46 20.62
C GLU A 388 -15.98 3.62 21.95
N ASN A 389 -14.81 3.01 22.09
CA ASN A 389 -13.96 3.09 23.27
C ASN A 389 -12.50 3.35 22.87
N ARG A 390 -12.08 4.62 22.90
CA ARG A 390 -10.73 5.07 22.47
C ARG A 390 -9.79 5.35 23.65
N THR A 391 -9.89 4.57 24.71
CA THR A 391 -9.16 4.85 25.98
C THR A 391 -7.76 4.23 26.04
N LEU A 392 -7.42 3.28 25.17
CA LEU A 392 -6.09 2.65 25.11
C LEU A 392 -5.36 2.98 23.82
N PHE A 393 -5.97 2.75 22.67
CA PHE A 393 -5.42 3.12 21.36
C PHE A 393 -6.45 2.91 20.26
N PHE A 394 -6.83 3.96 19.55
CA PHE A 394 -7.66 3.85 18.35
C PHE A 394 -6.81 4.06 17.10
N LEU A 395 -6.66 3.02 16.29
CA LEU A 395 -5.92 3.05 15.05
C LEU A 395 -6.59 3.99 14.05
N ARG A 396 -5.82 4.96 13.55
CA ARG A 396 -6.25 5.86 12.48
C ARG A 396 -5.68 5.43 11.14
N HIS A 397 -4.39 5.09 11.09
CA HIS A 397 -3.72 4.82 9.84
C HIS A 397 -2.42 4.04 10.00
N ILE A 398 -2.03 3.31 8.95
CA ILE A 398 -0.75 2.59 8.86
C ILE A 398 -0.07 2.96 7.55
N TYR A 399 1.18 3.43 7.62
CA TYR A 399 1.97 3.85 6.46
C TYR A 399 3.46 3.52 6.66
N ALA A 400 4.29 3.80 5.65
CA ALA A 400 5.74 3.65 5.73
C ALA A 400 6.43 4.98 5.44
N THR A 401 7.56 5.21 6.09
CA THR A 401 8.30 6.48 6.01
C THR A 401 9.77 6.29 6.40
N LYS A 402 10.57 7.35 6.29
CA LYS A 402 11.91 7.43 6.87
C LYS A 402 11.80 7.73 8.35
N LEU A 403 12.40 6.90 9.21
CA LEU A 403 12.22 6.98 10.66
C LEU A 403 12.68 8.35 11.22
N LYS A 404 13.87 8.79 10.82
CA LYS A 404 14.47 10.05 11.30
C LYS A 404 13.67 11.26 10.85
N ASP A 405 13.17 11.24 9.62
CA ASP A 405 12.38 12.35 9.08
C ASP A 405 11.03 12.45 9.80
N GLU A 406 10.39 11.31 10.08
CA GLU A 406 9.14 11.24 10.84
C GLU A 406 9.32 11.81 12.25
N ILE A 407 10.30 11.31 13.02
CA ILE A 407 10.57 11.80 14.38
C ILE A 407 10.85 13.31 14.37
N LYS A 408 11.66 13.80 13.41
CA LYS A 408 11.95 15.22 13.26
C LYS A 408 10.68 16.03 12.97
N GLN A 409 9.80 15.55 12.09
CA GLN A 409 8.53 16.20 11.79
C GLN A 409 7.60 16.24 13.00
N LEU A 410 7.54 15.16 13.79
CA LEU A 410 6.74 15.11 15.01
C LEU A 410 7.24 16.13 16.05
N GLN A 411 8.56 16.20 16.27
CA GLN A 411 9.17 17.18 17.16
C GLN A 411 8.92 18.63 16.71
N LEU A 412 8.92 18.89 15.39
CA LEU A 412 8.62 20.20 14.83
C LEU A 412 7.13 20.56 14.96
N LYS A 413 6.23 19.59 14.78
CA LYS A 413 4.77 19.79 14.84
C LYS A 413 4.26 19.94 16.28
N TYR A 414 4.84 19.21 17.22
CA TYR A 414 4.45 19.15 18.63
C TYR A 414 5.59 19.65 19.52
N GLN A 415 6.02 20.91 19.33
CA GLN A 415 7.17 21.49 20.04
C GLN A 415 6.98 21.41 21.57
N GLY A 416 7.77 20.56 22.23
CA GLY A 416 7.70 20.33 23.68
C GLY A 416 6.58 19.38 24.14
N GLU A 417 5.75 18.89 23.21
CA GLU A 417 4.56 18.06 23.48
C GLU A 417 4.66 16.68 22.77
N ALA A 418 5.83 16.34 22.20
CA ALA A 418 6.14 15.02 21.65
C ALA A 418 7.12 14.27 22.56
N HIS A 419 6.70 13.13 23.08
CA HIS A 419 7.40 12.36 24.09
C HIS A 419 7.86 11.00 23.54
N ASP A 420 9.17 10.74 23.64
CA ASP A 420 9.73 9.41 23.38
C ASP A 420 9.44 8.49 24.57
N ALA A 421 8.67 7.43 24.35
CA ALA A 421 8.32 6.49 25.40
C ALA A 421 9.55 5.85 26.07
N TYR A 422 10.63 5.60 25.33
CA TYR A 422 11.85 5.01 25.89
C TYR A 422 12.54 5.99 26.83
N ALA A 423 12.71 7.25 26.42
CA ALA A 423 13.36 8.27 27.23
C ALA A 423 12.56 8.60 28.49
N MET A 424 11.22 8.59 28.40
CA MET A 424 10.35 8.83 29.55
C MET A 424 10.46 7.74 30.64
N LEU A 425 10.74 6.49 30.25
CA LEU A 425 10.95 5.39 31.21
C LEU A 425 12.41 5.21 31.66
N ASN A 426 13.35 5.83 30.95
CA ASN A 426 14.79 5.73 31.20
C ASN A 426 15.45 7.14 31.18
N PRO A 427 15.12 8.00 32.16
CA PRO A 427 15.53 9.41 32.19
C PRO A 427 17.02 9.62 32.49
#